data_AF-A0A067CDG1-F1
#
_entry.id   AF-A0A067CDG1-F1
#
_cell.length_a   1.000
_cell.length_b   1.000
_cell.length_c   1.000
_cell.angle_alpha   90.00
_cell.angle_beta   90.00
_cell.angle_gamma   90.00
#
_symmetry.space_group_name_H-M   'P 1'
#
loop_
_entity.id
_entity.type
_entity.pdbx_description
1 polymer ?
#
loop_
_entity_poly.entity_id
_entity_poly.type
_entity_poly.pdbx_seq_one_letter_code
_entity_poly.pdbx_strand_id
1 'polypeptide(L)'
;MTELLDKQMLVVLRDGRHLVGVFRSFDQYSNIVLQDTCERHVVGNTYCDIPLGLYIIRGENIVIMGELDQEKEASQVNLIKKTPEEVLAAEADLHDTGAVTVRGTWNFDD
;
A
#
# COMPACT_ATOMS: atom_id res chain seq x y z
N MET A 1 9.31 10.68 12.80
CA MET A 1 8.28 9.68 13.15
C MET A 1 7.12 10.33 13.89
N THR A 2 7.31 10.99 15.04
CA THR A 2 6.20 11.63 15.78
C THR A 2 5.38 12.62 14.96
N GLU A 3 6.02 13.43 14.10
CA GLU A 3 5.33 14.38 13.22
C GLU A 3 4.45 13.73 12.15
N LEU A 4 4.59 12.42 11.92
CA LEU A 4 3.79 11.67 10.96
C LEU A 4 2.53 11.06 11.61
N LEU A 5 2.40 11.13 12.93
CA LEU A 5 1.24 10.59 13.64
C LEU A 5 -0.04 11.26 13.14
N ASP A 6 -1.11 10.47 13.10
CA ASP A 6 -2.44 10.83 12.62
C ASP A 6 -2.52 11.24 11.15
N LYS A 7 -1.43 11.06 10.39
CA LYS A 7 -1.40 11.27 8.95
C LYS A 7 -1.72 9.98 8.19
N GLN A 8 -2.22 10.15 6.97
CA GLN A 8 -2.35 9.05 6.02
C GLN A 8 -0.95 8.66 5.54
N MET A 9 -0.62 7.37 5.63
CA MET A 9 0.68 6.85 5.23
C MET A 9 0.51 5.78 4.16
N LEU A 10 1.41 5.78 3.18
CA LEU A 10 1.70 4.62 2.34
C LEU A 10 2.90 3.89 2.93
N VAL A 11 2.79 2.57 3.09
CA VAL A 11 3.84 1.69 3.61
C VAL A 11 4.06 0.55 2.61
N VAL A 12 5.29 0.34 2.18
CA VAL A 12 5.68 -0.79 1.33
C VAL A 12 6.35 -1.84 2.20
N LEU A 13 5.83 -3.06 2.15
CA LEU A 13 6.37 -4.21 2.87
C LEU A 13 7.35 -4.99 2.00
N ARG A 14 8.16 -5.84 2.65
CA ARG A 14 9.13 -6.70 1.96
C ARG A 14 8.52 -7.68 0.95
N ASP A 15 7.31 -8.16 1.20
CA ASP A 15 6.60 -9.08 0.29
C ASP A 15 5.88 -8.33 -0.86
N GLY A 16 6.27 -7.08 -1.10
CA GLY A 16 5.75 -6.20 -2.15
C GLY A 16 4.37 -5.62 -1.88
N ARG A 17 3.75 -5.89 -0.72
CA ARG A 17 2.43 -5.33 -0.39
C ARG A 17 2.54 -3.83 -0.12
N HIS A 18 1.55 -3.10 -0.63
CA HIS A 18 1.41 -1.67 -0.42
C HIS A 18 0.22 -1.44 0.52
N LEU A 19 0.47 -0.89 1.70
CA LEU A 19 -0.55 -0.60 2.69
C LEU A 19 -0.77 0.90 2.79
N VAL A 20 -2.02 1.32 2.84
CA VAL A 20 -2.41 2.71 3.05
C VAL A 20 -3.27 2.78 4.30
N GLY A 21 -2.94 3.64 5.26
CA GLY A 21 -3.73 3.79 6.49
C GLY A 21 -3.30 4.97 7.35
N VAL A 22 -4.05 5.24 8.41
CA VAL A 22 -3.74 6.32 9.37
C VAL A 22 -2.73 5.83 10.39
N PHE A 23 -1.58 6.49 10.48
CA PHE A 23 -0.50 6.09 11.39
C PHE A 23 -0.79 6.50 12.84
N ARG A 24 -1.00 5.50 13.71
CA ARG A 24 -1.46 5.74 15.09
C ARG A 24 -0.37 5.62 16.15
N SER A 25 0.57 4.72 15.96
CA SER A 25 1.66 4.54 16.92
C SER A 25 2.85 3.85 16.30
N PHE A 26 3.99 4.03 16.95
CA PHE A 26 5.22 3.31 16.66
C PHE A 26 6.00 3.04 17.94
N ASP A 27 6.95 2.12 17.86
CA ASP A 27 7.97 1.91 18.89
C ASP A 27 9.40 2.17 18.36
N GLN A 28 10.38 2.02 19.24
CA GLN A 28 11.80 2.19 18.92
C GLN A 28 12.36 1.18 17.91
N TYR A 29 11.64 0.09 17.64
CA TYR A 29 11.97 -0.93 16.64
C TYR A 29 11.22 -0.69 15.32
N SER A 30 10.53 0.44 15.22
CA SER A 30 9.68 0.80 14.07
C SER A 30 8.52 -0.18 13.84
N ASN A 31 8.10 -0.95 14.86
CA ASN A 31 6.79 -1.59 14.77
C ASN A 31 5.74 -0.50 14.73
N ILE A 32 4.78 -0.58 13.82
CA ILE A 32 3.77 0.47 13.63
C ILE A 32 2.34 -0.08 13.70
N VAL A 33 1.42 0.79 14.11
CA VAL A 33 -0.02 0.54 14.04
C VAL A 33 -0.64 1.48 13.03
N LEU A 34 -1.34 0.91 12.05
CA LEU A 34 -2.18 1.62 11.10
C LEU A 34 -3.66 1.37 11.44
N GLN A 35 -4.47 2.42 11.40
CA GLN A 35 -5.92 2.35 11.48
C GLN A 35 -6.53 2.60 10.09
N ASP A 36 -7.73 2.06 9.86
CA ASP A 36 -8.46 2.22 8.60
C ASP A 36 -7.59 1.83 7.40
N THR A 37 -6.81 0.77 7.61
CA THR A 37 -5.80 0.29 6.68
C THR A 37 -6.48 -0.39 5.51
N CYS A 38 -5.97 -0.14 4.32
CA CYS A 38 -6.28 -0.86 3.11
C CYS A 38 -5.00 -1.42 2.49
N GLU A 39 -5.12 -2.57 1.84
CA GLU A 39 -4.11 -3.02 0.89
C GLU A 39 -4.40 -2.42 -0.49
N ARG A 40 -3.42 -1.73 -1.05
CA ARG A 40 -3.53 -1.10 -2.35
C ARG A 40 -2.96 -2.03 -3.43
N HIS A 41 -3.83 -2.43 -4.35
CA HIS A 41 -3.43 -3.18 -5.55
C HIS A 41 -3.28 -2.20 -6.70
N VAL A 42 -2.19 -2.32 -7.47
CA VAL A 42 -1.87 -1.42 -8.59
C VAL A 42 -1.59 -2.23 -9.84
N VAL A 43 -2.30 -1.90 -10.92
CA VAL A 43 -2.15 -2.53 -12.24
C VAL A 43 -2.15 -1.45 -13.31
N GLY A 44 -1.03 -1.29 -14.01
CA GLY A 44 -0.85 -0.24 -15.01
C GLY A 44 -1.03 1.16 -14.40
N ASN A 45 -2.01 1.91 -14.87
CA ASN A 45 -2.39 3.23 -14.35
C ASN A 45 -3.63 3.18 -13.44
N THR A 46 -4.04 2.00 -12.97
CA THR A 46 -5.23 1.82 -12.14
C THR A 46 -4.88 1.24 -10.78
N TYR A 47 -5.70 1.53 -9.77
CA TYR A 47 -5.54 0.95 -8.45
C TYR A 47 -6.88 0.73 -7.75
N CYS A 48 -6.90 -0.16 -6.77
CA CYS A 48 -8.01 -0.32 -5.83
C CYS A 48 -7.45 -0.46 -4.40
N ASP A 49 -8.32 -0.23 -3.42
CA ASP A 49 -8.00 -0.35 -1.99
C ASP A 49 -8.91 -1.42 -1.38
N ILE A 50 -8.32 -2.49 -0.84
CA ILE A 50 -9.04 -3.58 -0.16
C ILE A 50 -8.95 -3.34 1.37
N PRO A 51 -10.08 -3.15 2.08
CA PRO A 51 -10.06 -2.86 3.50
C PRO A 51 -9.47 -4.00 4.35
N LEU A 52 -8.60 -3.63 5.29
CA LEU A 52 -8.00 -4.51 6.29
C LEU A 52 -8.35 -4.10 7.73
N GLY A 53 -8.63 -2.81 7.97
CA GLY A 53 -8.99 -2.28 9.29
C GLY A 53 -7.77 -1.92 10.14
N LEU A 54 -7.72 -2.39 11.39
CA LEU A 54 -6.56 -2.16 12.27
C LEU A 54 -5.44 -3.13 11.91
N TYR A 55 -4.26 -2.61 11.59
CA TYR A 55 -3.14 -3.40 11.11
C TYR A 55 -1.88 -3.10 11.93
N ILE A 56 -1.24 -4.14 12.47
CA ILE A 56 0.01 -4.04 13.23
C ILE A 56 1.12 -4.61 12.36
N ILE A 57 2.14 -3.81 12.09
CA ILE A 57 3.25 -4.17 11.20
C ILE A 57 4.52 -4.29 12.02
N ARG A 58 5.22 -5.41 11.87
CA ARG A 58 6.55 -5.60 12.44
C ARG A 58 7.54 -4.72 11.70
N GLY A 59 8.33 -3.95 12.45
CA GLY A 59 9.20 -2.91 11.91
C GLY A 59 10.25 -3.44 10.96
N GLU A 60 10.72 -4.68 11.17
CA GLU A 60 11.60 -5.28 10.20
C GLU A 60 10.92 -5.35 8.83
N ASN A 61 9.65 -5.69 8.70
CA ASN A 61 8.99 -5.94 7.41
C ASN A 61 8.72 -4.69 6.58
N ILE A 62 9.04 -3.49 7.09
CA ILE A 62 8.86 -2.23 6.39
C ILE A 62 10.09 -1.95 5.52
N VAL A 63 9.86 -1.71 4.23
CA VAL A 63 10.90 -1.27 3.29
C VAL A 63 10.96 0.25 3.27
N ILE A 64 9.82 0.90 3.03
CA ILE A 64 9.68 2.35 3.03
C ILE A 64 8.29 2.75 3.51
N MET A 65 8.19 3.92 4.15
CA MET A 65 6.92 4.56 4.46
C MET A 65 6.99 6.05 4.16
N GLY A 66 5.87 6.63 3.71
CA GLY A 66 5.78 8.04 3.36
C GLY A 66 4.37 8.59 3.58
N GLU A 67 4.28 9.87 3.94
CA GLU A 67 3.01 10.58 4.06
C GLU A 67 2.32 10.64 2.69
N LEU A 68 1.05 10.27 2.68
CA LEU A 68 0.19 10.34 1.52
C LEU A 68 -0.68 11.59 1.64
N ASP A 69 -0.31 12.63 0.90
CA ASP A 69 -1.06 13.89 0.83
C ASP A 69 -2.35 13.67 0.04
N GLN A 70 -3.50 13.76 0.73
CA GLN A 70 -4.82 13.49 0.16
C GLN A 70 -5.21 14.48 -0.94
N GLU A 71 -4.79 15.74 -0.86
CA GLU A 71 -5.11 16.74 -1.88
C GLU A 71 -4.34 16.46 -3.18
N LYS A 72 -3.06 16.08 -3.04
CA LYS A 72 -2.24 15.64 -4.18
C LYS A 72 -2.75 14.34 -4.77
N GLU A 73 -3.18 13.39 -3.93
CA GLU A 73 -3.74 12.13 -4.40
C GLU A 73 -5.03 12.34 -5.18
N ALA A 74 -5.93 13.21 -4.70
CA ALA A 74 -7.19 13.51 -5.36
C ALA A 74 -7.02 14.28 -6.69
N SER A 75 -5.95 15.07 -6.83
CA SER A 75 -5.63 15.82 -8.05
C SER A 75 -4.75 15.06 -9.04
N GLN A 76 -4.26 13.86 -8.68
CA GLN A 76 -3.39 13.05 -9.53
C GLN A 76 -4.18 12.42 -10.69
N VAL A 77 -3.76 12.71 -11.93
CA VAL A 77 -4.38 12.13 -13.14
C VAL A 77 -3.74 10.83 -13.61
N ASN A 78 -2.56 10.50 -13.10
CA ASN A 78 -1.76 9.36 -13.59
C ASN A 78 -2.17 8.02 -12.98
N LEU A 79 -2.90 8.03 -11.86
CA LEU A 79 -3.30 6.81 -11.16
C LEU A 79 -4.80 6.87 -10.84
N ILE A 80 -5.57 6.00 -11.49
CA ILE A 80 -7.04 6.04 -11.50
C ILE A 80 -7.58 5.00 -10.53
N LYS A 81 -8.36 5.44 -9.54
CA LYS A 81 -9.05 4.53 -8.63
C LYS A 81 -10.18 3.80 -9.36
N LYS A 82 -10.20 2.47 -9.26
CA LYS A 82 -11.20 1.58 -9.83
C LYS A 82 -11.80 0.66 -8.77
N THR A 83 -12.82 -0.10 -9.16
CA THR A 83 -13.40 -1.12 -8.29
C THR A 83 -12.40 -2.26 -8.03
N PRO A 84 -12.47 -2.94 -6.87
CA PRO A 84 -11.64 -4.11 -6.61
C PRO A 84 -11.78 -5.20 -7.68
N GLU A 85 -13.00 -5.43 -8.17
CA GLU A 85 -13.27 -6.43 -9.21
C GLU A 85 -12.48 -6.16 -10.49
N GLU A 86 -12.49 -4.93 -10.99
CA GLU A 86 -11.75 -4.56 -12.20
C GLU A 86 -10.23 -4.71 -12.04
N VAL A 87 -9.69 -4.27 -10.90
CA VAL A 87 -8.23 -4.25 -10.67
C VAL A 87 -7.70 -5.65 -10.39
N LEU A 88 -8.43 -6.46 -9.60
CA LEU A 88 -8.04 -7.83 -9.31
C LEU A 88 -8.16 -8.74 -10.53
N ALA A 89 -9.16 -8.52 -11.40
CA ALA A 89 -9.24 -9.21 -12.68
C ALA A 89 -8.03 -8.87 -13.56
N ALA A 90 -7.68 -7.59 -13.68
CA ALA A 90 -6.50 -7.17 -14.44
C ALA A 90 -5.18 -7.70 -13.85
N GLU A 91 -5.08 -7.82 -12.52
CA GLU A 91 -3.92 -8.41 -11.85
C GLU A 91 -3.82 -9.91 -12.13
N ALA A 92 -4.94 -10.64 -12.13
CA ALA A 92 -5.00 -12.05 -12.49
C ALA A 92 -4.58 -12.28 -13.96
N ASP A 93 -5.04 -11.44 -14.89
CA ASP A 93 -4.65 -11.51 -16.30
C ASP A 93 -3.12 -11.30 -16.49
N LEU A 94 -2.51 -10.39 -15.70
CA LEU A 94 -1.05 -10.21 -15.71
C LEU A 94 -0.32 -11.47 -15.22
N HIS A 95 -0.81 -12.06 -14.13
CA HIS A 95 -0.23 -13.28 -13.58
C HIS A 95 -0.30 -14.44 -14.60
N ASP A 96 -1.43 -14.61 -15.30
CA ASP A 96 -1.62 -15.67 -16.28
C ASP A 96 -0.76 -15.50 -17.54
N THR A 97 -0.45 -14.26 -17.91
CA THR A 97 0.45 -13.94 -19.03
C THR A 97 1.94 -14.02 -18.65
N GLY A 98 2.26 -14.31 -17.39
CA GLY A 98 3.63 -14.33 -16.86
C GLY A 98 4.25 -12.94 -16.71
N ALA A 99 3.44 -11.88 -16.79
CA ALA A 99 3.86 -10.52 -16.53
C ALA A 99 3.98 -10.27 -15.02
N VAL A 100 5.01 -9.54 -14.61
CA VAL A 100 5.25 -9.27 -13.19
C VAL A 100 4.28 -8.19 -12.71
N THR A 101 3.56 -8.47 -11.62
CA THR A 101 2.70 -7.46 -10.98
C THR A 101 3.54 -6.41 -10.26
N VAL A 102 2.93 -5.29 -9.85
CA VAL A 102 3.63 -4.32 -8.99
C VAL A 102 4.11 -5.02 -7.72
N ARG A 103 3.27 -5.85 -7.08
CA ARG A 103 3.68 -6.63 -5.92
C ARG A 103 4.90 -7.52 -6.20
N GLY A 104 4.90 -8.26 -7.33
CA GLY A 104 6.03 -9.11 -7.71
C GLY A 104 7.31 -8.31 -8.00
N THR A 105 7.18 -7.13 -8.60
CA THR A 105 8.35 -6.26 -8.93
C THR A 105 9.00 -5.69 -7.66
N TRP A 106 8.19 -5.50 -6.62
CA TRP A 106 8.61 -4.94 -5.33
C TRP A 106 8.75 -6.04 -4.26
N ASN A 107 8.96 -7.29 -4.65
CA ASN A 107 9.31 -8.35 -3.71
C ASN A 107 10.80 -8.24 -3.34
N PHE A 108 11.10 -8.14 -2.06
CA PHE A 108 12.45 -8.00 -1.51
C PHE A 108 12.89 -9.22 -0.70
N ASP A 109 12.07 -10.27 -0.65
CA ASP A 109 12.39 -11.53 0.00
C ASP A 109 13.11 -12.53 -0.93
N ASP A 110 13.37 -12.14 -2.20
CA ASP A 110 14.07 -12.93 -3.22
C ASP A 110 15.61 -12.92 -3.08
#